data_AF-A0A520GBF6-F1
#
_entry.id   AF-A0A520GBF6-F1
#
_cell.length_a   1.000
_cell.length_b   1.000
_cell.length_c   1.000
_cell.angle_alpha   90.00
_cell.angle_beta   90.00
_cell.angle_gamma   90.00
#
_symmetry.space_group_name_H-M   'P 1'
#
loop_
_entity.id
_entity.type
_entity.pdbx_description
1 polymer ?
#
loop_
_entity_poly.entity_id
_entity_poly.type
_entity_poly.pdbx_seq_one_letter_code
_entity_poly.pdbx_strand_id
1 'polypeptide(L)' 'MARTKAVLGSGARLADFLSASLLARVVPAEVVNAVLDAHGCNSQRVRSFPAVAGAYYCMALSLYP' A
#
# COMPACT_ATOMS: atom_id res chain seq x y z
N MET A 1 -17.53 -5.32 -21.50
CA MET A 1 -16.15 -5.79 -21.73
C MET A 1 -15.67 -6.59 -20.51
N ALA A 2 -16.10 -7.85 -20.38
CA ALA A 2 -15.76 -8.73 -19.25
C ALA A 2 -14.93 -9.97 -19.70
N ARG A 3 -14.46 -9.96 -20.95
CA ARG A 3 -13.71 -11.06 -21.58
C ARG A 3 -12.35 -10.62 -22.15
N THR A 4 -11.96 -9.36 -21.97
CA THR A 4 -10.63 -8.90 -22.36
C THR A 4 -9.64 -9.36 -21.31
N LYS A 5 -8.75 -10.29 -21.66
CA LYS A 5 -7.69 -10.76 -20.77
C LYS A 5 -6.82 -9.56 -20.40
N ALA A 6 -6.71 -9.27 -19.10
CA ALA A 6 -5.75 -8.27 -18.64
C ALA A 6 -4.35 -8.77 -19.01
N VAL A 7 -3.66 -8.01 -19.85
CA VAL A 7 -2.28 -8.29 -20.25
C VAL A 7 -1.41 -7.31 -19.47
N LEU A 8 -0.43 -7.83 -18.72
CA LEU A 8 0.59 -6.99 -18.12
C LEU A 8 1.39 -6.32 -19.25
N GLY A 9 1.54 -5.00 -19.19
CA GLY A 9 2.27 -4.25 -20.21
C GLY A 9 3.70 -4.76 -20.36
N SER A 10 4.26 -4.67 -21.57
CA SER A 10 5.64 -5.08 -21.84
C SER A 10 6.62 -4.13 -21.16
N GLY A 11 7.10 -4.51 -19.98
CA GLY A 11 8.08 -3.78 -19.19
C GLY A 11 7.83 -3.94 -17.70
N ALA A 12 8.89 -4.01 -16.90
CA ALA A 12 8.75 -4.02 -15.45
C ALA A 12 8.47 -2.59 -14.96
N ARG A 13 7.37 -2.41 -14.23
CA ARG A 13 6.93 -1.14 -13.67
C ARG A 13 7.78 -0.84 -12.43
N LEU A 14 7.91 0.44 -12.08
CA LEU A 14 8.56 0.83 -10.81
C LEU A 14 7.90 0.09 -9.62
N ALA A 15 6.57 0.00 -9.64
CA ALA A 15 5.78 -0.76 -8.66
C ALA A 15 6.16 -2.26 -8.58
N ASP A 16 6.63 -2.87 -9.67
CA ASP A 16 7.03 -4.29 -9.69
C ASP A 16 8.37 -4.52 -8.97
N PHE A 17 9.20 -3.49 -8.85
CA PHE A 17 10.47 -3.51 -8.12
C PHE A 17 10.36 -2.96 -6.69
N LEU A 18 9.25 -2.34 -6.36
CA LEU A 18 9.02 -1.73 -5.05
C LEU A 18 8.42 -2.74 -4.08
N SER A 19 9.17 -3.07 -3.03
CA SER A 19 8.64 -3.83 -1.90
C SER A 19 8.01 -2.89 -0.87
N ALA A 20 7.02 -3.38 -0.13
CA ALA A 20 6.44 -2.67 1.01
C ALA A 20 7.52 -2.26 2.02
N SER A 21 8.59 -3.05 2.15
CA SER A 21 9.75 -2.75 3.00
C SER A 21 10.53 -1.52 2.53
N LEU A 22 10.59 -1.24 1.22
CA LEU A 22 11.22 -0.01 0.73
C LEU A 22 10.35 1.21 1.04
N LEU A 23 9.04 1.10 0.86
CA LEU A 23 8.10 2.17 1.24
C LEU A 23 8.19 2.46 2.74
N ALA A 24 8.30 1.42 3.57
CA ALA A 24 8.48 1.57 5.01
C ALA A 24 9.82 2.21 5.41
N ARG A 25 10.85 2.20 4.54
CA ARG A 25 12.10 2.94 4.77
C ARG A 25 11.96 4.44 4.46
N VAL A 26 11.15 4.80 3.47
CA VAL A 26 10.91 6.19 3.07
C VAL A 26 9.88 6.84 3.98
N VAL A 27 8.84 6.09 4.33
CA VAL A 27 7.76 6.50 5.22
C VAL A 27 7.73 5.49 6.38
N PRO A 28 8.33 5.80 7.53
CA PRO A 28 8.38 4.89 8.67
C PRO A 28 6.99 4.52 9.19
N ALA A 29 6.84 3.29 9.67
CA ALA A 29 5.55 2.78 10.16
C ALA A 29 5.04 3.55 11.38
N GLU A 30 5.94 4.13 12.16
CA GLU A 30 5.66 4.96 13.33
C GLU A 30 4.93 6.24 12.91
N VAL A 31 5.33 6.85 11.80
CA VAL A 31 4.67 8.05 11.24
C VAL A 31 3.28 7.68 10.74
N VAL A 32 3.16 6.57 10.02
CA VAL A 32 1.86 6.08 9.52
C VAL A 32 0.91 5.79 10.68
N ASN A 33 1.39 5.12 11.73
CA ASN A 33 0.60 4.85 12.94
C ASN A 33 0.17 6.15 13.63
N ALA A 34 1.08 7.10 13.83
CA ALA A 34 0.76 8.38 14.48
C ALA A 34 -0.32 9.16 13.72
N VAL A 35 -0.28 9.16 12.37
CA VAL A 35 -1.31 9.78 11.53
C VAL A 35 -2.64 9.02 11.63
N LEU A 36 -2.61 7.68 11.58
CA LEU A 36 -3.80 6.86 11.72
C LEU A 36 -4.46 7.02 13.09
N ASP A 37 -3.67 7.18 14.16
CA ASP A 37 -4.15 7.44 15.52
C ASP A 37 -4.74 8.85 15.64
N ALA A 38 -4.08 9.86 15.05
CA ALA A 38 -4.57 11.24 15.03
C ALA A 38 -5.95 11.36 14.34
N HIS A 39 -6.21 10.52 13.33
CA HIS A 39 -7.49 10.46 12.63
C HIS A 39 -8.48 9.44 13.22
N GLY A 40 -8.10 8.68 14.25
CA GLY A 40 -8.93 7.62 14.83
C GLY A 40 -9.23 6.46 13.86
N CYS A 41 -8.46 6.34 12.77
CA CYS A 41 -8.61 5.32 11.74
C CYS A 41 -7.70 4.11 11.97
N ASN A 42 -6.91 4.10 13.04
CA ASN A 42 -6.07 2.96 13.35
C ASN A 42 -6.91 1.75 13.79
N SER A 43 -6.40 0.56 13.51
CA SER A 43 -7.11 -0.67 13.85
C SER A 43 -7.12 -0.85 15.37
N GLN A 44 -8.30 -0.75 15.98
CA GLN A 44 -8.48 -0.89 17.42
C GLN A 44 -8.44 -2.36 17.88
N ARG A 45 -8.55 -3.32 16.95
CA ARG A 45 -8.53 -4.77 17.24
C ARG A 45 -7.78 -5.54 16.15
N VAL A 46 -6.88 -6.43 16.53
CA VAL A 46 -6.07 -7.27 15.61
C VAL A 46 -6.87 -8.44 15.00
N ARG A 47 -8.14 -8.22 14.62
CA ARG A 47 -8.95 -9.16 13.85
C ARG A 47 -9.10 -8.74 12.38
N SER A 48 -8.95 -7.46 12.10
CA SER A 48 -8.95 -6.90 10.74
C SER A 48 -7.52 -6.71 10.23
N PHE A 49 -7.39 -6.67 8.91
CA PHE A 49 -6.14 -6.33 8.24
C PHE A 49 -5.57 -5.02 8.80
N PRO A 50 -4.27 -4.95 9.18
CA PRO A 50 -3.69 -3.76 9.79
C PRO A 50 -3.86 -2.52 8.91
N ALA A 51 -4.35 -1.42 9.50
CA ALA A 51 -4.54 -0.16 8.79
C ALA A 51 -3.24 0.36 8.15
N VAL A 52 -2.10 0.14 8.82
CA VAL A 52 -0.76 0.45 8.32
C VAL A 52 -0.44 -0.31 7.03
N ALA A 53 -0.78 -1.59 6.94
CA ALA A 53 -0.56 -2.38 5.72
C ALA A 53 -1.44 -1.88 4.56
N GLY A 54 -2.67 -1.44 4.88
CA GLY A 54 -3.57 -0.80 3.91
C GLY A 54 -3.00 0.52 3.38
N ALA A 55 -2.41 1.35 4.26
CA ALA A 55 -1.78 2.60 3.86
C ALA A 55 -0.63 2.38 2.88
N TYR A 56 0.27 1.43 3.16
CA TYR A 56 1.36 1.08 2.23
C TYR A 56 0.85 0.52 0.91
N TYR A 57 -0.23 -0.26 0.95
CA TYR A 57 -0.86 -0.77 -0.27
C TYR A 57 -1.41 0.38 -1.14
N CYS A 58 -2.10 1.35 -0.55
CA CYS A 58 -2.58 2.54 -1.26
C CYS A 58 -1.44 3.38 -1.86
N MET A 59 -0.32 3.50 -1.15
CA MET A 59 0.89 4.17 -1.68
C MET A 59 1.49 3.40 -2.86
N ALA A 60 1.50 2.06 -2.82
CA ALA A 60 1.97 1.25 -3.93
C ALA A 60 1.03 1.35 -5.15
N LEU A 61 -0.29 1.43 -4.92
CA LEU A 61 -1.28 1.59 -5.99
C LEU A 61 -1.14 2.91 -6.74
N SER A 62 -0.78 4.02 -6.08
CA SER A 62 -0.56 5.30 -6.77
C SER A 62 0.63 5.27 -7.72
N LEU A 63 1.52 4.29 -7.57
CA LEU A 63 2.68 4.05 -8.43
C LEU A 63 2.35 3.09 -9.58
N TYR A 64 1.11 2.59 -9.65
CA TYR A 64 0.60 1.77 -10.74
C TYR A 64 -0.16 2.68 -11.75
N PRO A 65 0.46 3.04 -12.89
CA PRO A 65 -0.20 3.79 -13.95
C PRO A 65 -1.20 2.94 -14.75
#